data_AF-A0AAU2W962-F1
#
_entry.id   AF-A0AAU2W962-F1
#
_cell.length_a   1.000
_cell.length_b   1.000
_cell.length_c   1.000
_cell.angle_alpha   90.00
_cell.angle_beta   90.00
_cell.angle_gamma   90.00
#
_symmetry.space_group_name_H-M   'P 1'
#
loop_
_entity.id
_entity.type
_entity.pdbx_description
1 polymer ?
#
loop_
_entity_poly.entity_id
_entity_poly.type
_entity_poly.pdbx_seq_one_letter_code
_entity_poly.pdbx_strand_id
1 'polypeptide(L)'
;MVNQPDWRDDETLSAQIRAMTRQQRHQAAYLALRRLQAPLLDIAMPVEWGVDPAALASMLREGAGRLDGEVNEDLGHAIAGLCSAPLFESEIEPEFAESFQLEAINGWLMLGEALGEMSEVQTDRAISLAREMAVYLDSYMDGSLTVVEGDELRERYLARVADNLRVYGLGYFGTRNLEIEGACHAAIVAVSASEDLLGSAVGHQLVATCDEYGSQISSALRAFTQ
;
A
#
# COMPACT_ATOMS: atom_id res chain seq x y z
N MET A 1 15.84 -25.89 12.43
CA MET A 1 15.18 -24.66 11.97
C MET A 1 15.92 -24.19 10.74
N VAL A 2 15.30 -24.24 9.57
CA VAL A 2 15.81 -23.51 8.41
C VAL A 2 15.50 -22.04 8.70
N ASN A 3 16.49 -21.15 8.66
CA ASN A 3 16.23 -19.71 8.75
C ASN A 3 15.32 -19.36 7.56
N GLN A 4 14.06 -19.04 7.83
CA GLN A 4 13.20 -18.44 6.82
C GLN A 4 13.82 -17.08 6.44
N PRO A 5 13.91 -16.78 5.13
CA PRO A 5 14.36 -15.47 4.70
C PRO A 5 13.39 -14.39 5.22
N ASP A 6 13.92 -13.22 5.57
CA ASP A 6 13.11 -12.11 6.06
C ASP A 6 12.43 -11.44 4.87
N TRP A 7 11.10 -11.50 4.81
CA TRP A 7 10.31 -10.85 3.77
C TRP A 7 10.41 -9.32 3.81
N ARG A 8 10.87 -8.75 4.95
CA ARG A 8 11.13 -7.32 5.06
C ARG A 8 12.36 -6.90 4.26
N ASP A 9 13.33 -7.80 4.11
CA ASP A 9 14.63 -7.53 3.48
C ASP A 9 14.92 -8.54 2.37
N ASP A 10 14.00 -8.61 1.39
CA ASP A 10 14.23 -9.36 0.16
C ASP A 10 15.27 -8.63 -0.70
N GLU A 11 16.51 -9.12 -0.70
CA GLU A 11 17.63 -8.56 -1.48
C GLU A 11 17.34 -8.41 -2.97
N THR A 12 16.49 -9.26 -3.56
CA THR A 12 16.13 -9.16 -4.98
C THR A 12 15.23 -7.96 -5.21
N LEU A 13 14.21 -7.77 -4.37
CA LEU A 13 13.31 -6.61 -4.44
C LEU A 13 14.07 -5.32 -4.10
N SER A 14 14.94 -5.33 -3.08
CA SER A 14 15.79 -4.20 -2.71
C SER A 14 16.76 -3.81 -3.83
N ALA A 15 17.37 -4.78 -4.52
CA ALA A 15 18.24 -4.53 -5.67
C ALA A 15 17.49 -3.87 -6.85
N GLN A 16 16.21 -4.20 -7.06
CA GLN A 16 15.39 -3.57 -8.09
C GLN A 16 15.13 -2.09 -7.76
N ILE A 17 14.81 -1.75 -6.51
CA ILE A 17 14.62 -0.35 -6.07
C ILE A 17 15.89 0.47 -6.27
N ARG A 18 17.07 -0.11 -5.96
CA ARG A 18 18.38 0.54 -6.19
C ARG A 18 18.60 0.87 -7.66
N ALA A 19 18.18 -0.01 -8.57
CA ALA A 19 18.33 0.17 -10.01
C ALA A 19 17.34 1.18 -10.61
N MET A 20 16.24 1.48 -9.93
CA MET A 20 15.23 2.43 -10.41
C MET A 20 15.73 3.88 -10.39
N THR A 21 15.34 4.65 -11.40
CA THR A 21 15.47 6.12 -11.38
C THR A 21 14.50 6.73 -10.37
N ARG A 22 14.67 8.03 -10.05
CA ARG A 22 13.74 8.76 -9.17
C ARG A 22 12.28 8.63 -9.63
N GLN A 23 12.01 8.80 -10.93
CA GLN A 23 10.65 8.69 -11.48
C GLN A 23 10.08 7.28 -11.32
N GLN A 24 10.89 6.25 -11.59
CA GLN A 24 10.50 4.85 -11.40
C GLN A 24 10.24 4.53 -9.92
N ARG A 25 11.00 5.13 -9.01
CA ARG A 25 10.78 5.03 -7.56
C ARG A 25 9.47 5.67 -7.11
N HIS A 26 9.08 6.82 -7.68
CA HIS A 26 7.75 7.38 -7.46
C HIS A 26 6.65 6.42 -7.89
N GLN A 27 6.78 5.77 -9.05
CA GLN A 27 5.82 4.79 -9.53
C GLN A 27 5.72 3.58 -8.59
N ALA A 28 6.86 3.07 -8.11
CA ALA A 28 6.90 1.96 -7.17
C ALA A 28 6.22 2.31 -5.83
N ALA A 29 6.55 3.47 -5.25
CA ALA A 29 5.93 3.95 -4.02
C ALA A 29 4.41 4.18 -4.19
N TYR A 30 4.00 4.78 -5.30
CA TYR A 30 2.58 4.96 -5.63
C TYR A 30 1.84 3.63 -5.73
N LEU A 31 2.36 2.66 -6.50
CA LEU A 31 1.72 1.35 -6.64
C LEU A 31 1.67 0.59 -5.30
N ALA A 32 2.68 0.77 -4.44
CA ALA A 32 2.69 0.20 -3.10
C ALA A 32 1.56 0.74 -2.23
N LEU A 33 1.37 2.06 -2.20
CA LEU A 33 0.32 2.71 -1.41
C LEU A 33 -1.07 2.54 -2.02
N ARG A 34 -1.15 2.40 -3.36
CA ARG A 34 -2.39 2.09 -4.07
C ARG A 34 -3.06 0.82 -3.56
N ARG A 35 -2.27 -0.19 -3.17
CA ARG A 35 -2.75 -1.43 -2.54
C ARG A 35 -3.46 -1.21 -1.22
N LEU A 36 -3.15 -0.12 -0.51
CA LEU A 36 -3.74 0.25 0.77
C LEU A 36 -4.90 1.26 0.62
N GLN A 37 -5.25 1.66 -0.61
CA GLN A 37 -6.16 2.76 -0.84
C GLN A 37 -7.62 2.41 -0.54
N ALA A 38 -8.09 1.22 -0.91
CA ALA A 38 -9.51 0.88 -0.82
C ALA A 38 -10.10 1.01 0.60
N PRO A 39 -9.43 0.57 1.68
CA PRO A 39 -9.89 0.81 3.06
C PRO A 39 -10.17 2.29 3.39
N LEU A 40 -9.43 3.22 2.79
CA LEU A 40 -9.63 4.67 3.02
C LEU A 40 -10.91 5.21 2.38
N LEU A 41 -11.44 4.52 1.36
CA LEU A 41 -12.61 4.95 0.60
C LEU A 41 -13.87 4.15 0.98
N ASP A 42 -13.67 2.89 1.36
CA ASP A 42 -14.75 1.91 1.52
C ASP A 42 -15.20 1.73 2.97
N ILE A 43 -14.37 2.13 3.95
CA ILE A 43 -14.66 1.99 5.37
C ILE A 43 -14.83 3.39 5.94
N ALA A 44 -15.96 3.62 6.59
CA ALA A 44 -16.25 4.90 7.22
C ALA A 44 -15.23 5.16 8.33
N MET A 45 -14.57 6.33 8.29
CA MET A 45 -13.74 6.79 9.38
C MET A 45 -14.60 7.43 10.48
N PRO A 46 -14.17 7.39 11.74
CA PRO A 46 -14.84 8.09 12.83
C PRO A 46 -15.02 9.58 12.53
N VAL A 47 -16.18 10.15 12.86
CA VAL A 47 -16.50 11.56 12.54
C VAL A 47 -15.64 12.51 13.38
N GLU A 48 -15.35 12.10 14.61
CA GLU A 48 -14.50 12.80 15.59
C GLU A 48 -13.07 13.02 15.10
N TRP A 49 -12.58 12.20 14.18
CA TRP A 49 -11.27 12.39 13.57
C TRP A 49 -11.22 13.62 12.66
N GLY A 50 -12.39 14.08 12.20
CA GLY A 50 -12.53 15.27 11.36
C GLY A 50 -11.74 15.22 10.06
N VAL A 51 -11.44 14.00 9.55
CA VAL A 51 -10.89 13.81 8.20
C VAL A 51 -11.90 14.32 7.19
N ASP A 52 -11.54 15.33 6.40
CA ASP A 52 -12.36 15.75 5.27
C ASP A 52 -12.28 14.70 4.14
N PRO A 53 -13.39 14.02 3.79
CA PRO A 53 -13.40 13.04 2.72
C PRO A 53 -13.01 13.62 1.36
N ALA A 54 -13.27 14.92 1.13
CA ALA A 54 -12.89 15.58 -0.11
C ALA A 54 -11.37 15.80 -0.19
N ALA A 55 -10.74 16.22 0.92
CA ALA A 55 -9.29 16.33 1.01
C ALA A 55 -8.60 14.98 0.82
N LEU A 56 -9.12 13.92 1.47
CA LEU A 56 -8.63 12.55 1.31
C LEU A 56 -8.75 12.07 -0.15
N ALA A 57 -9.93 12.21 -0.76
CA ALA A 57 -10.15 11.81 -2.14
C ALA A 57 -9.28 12.63 -3.12
N SER A 58 -9.03 13.91 -2.82
CA SER A 58 -8.13 14.76 -3.61
C SER A 58 -6.69 14.26 -3.53
N MET A 59 -6.17 13.99 -2.32
CA MET A 59 -4.82 13.44 -2.13
C MET A 59 -4.62 12.14 -2.92
N LEU A 60 -5.57 11.21 -2.83
CA LEU A 60 -5.48 9.91 -3.51
C LEU A 60 -5.54 10.03 -5.04
N ARG A 61 -6.31 11.01 -5.55
CA ARG A 61 -6.43 11.25 -7.01
C ARG A 61 -5.19 11.95 -7.55
N GLU A 62 -4.74 13.02 -6.89
CA GLU A 62 -3.61 13.83 -7.34
C GLU A 62 -2.28 13.07 -7.18
N GLY A 63 -2.14 12.23 -6.14
CA GLY A 63 -0.98 11.35 -5.96
C GLY A 63 -0.73 10.40 -7.14
N ALA A 64 -1.78 10.01 -7.86
CA ALA A 64 -1.68 9.19 -9.08
C ALA A 64 -1.13 9.95 -10.29
N GLY A 65 -1.33 11.27 -10.33
CA GLY A 65 -0.96 12.12 -11.46
C GLY A 65 0.42 12.77 -11.34
N ARG A 66 1.05 12.78 -10.15
CA ARG A 66 2.25 13.57 -9.85
C ARG A 66 3.52 12.73 -9.74
N LEU A 67 3.71 11.81 -10.69
CA LEU A 67 4.93 11.03 -10.84
C LEU A 67 6.14 11.86 -11.33
N ASP A 68 5.89 13.10 -11.76
CA ASP A 68 6.91 14.11 -12.07
C ASP A 68 7.62 14.65 -10.83
N GLY A 69 7.05 14.42 -9.64
CA GLY A 69 7.64 14.76 -8.36
C GLY A 69 7.50 16.23 -7.97
N GLU A 70 6.49 16.93 -8.48
CA GLU A 70 6.17 18.28 -8.06
C GLU A 70 4.84 18.32 -7.27
N VAL A 71 4.77 19.10 -6.19
CA VAL A 71 3.50 19.34 -5.48
C VAL A 71 2.77 20.48 -6.19
N ASN A 72 1.54 20.25 -6.65
CA ASN A 72 0.68 21.33 -7.16
C ASN A 72 -0.11 21.97 -6.00
N GLU A 73 -0.77 23.09 -6.27
CA GLU A 73 -1.58 23.78 -5.25
C GLU A 73 -2.66 22.86 -4.67
N ASP A 74 -3.36 22.07 -5.51
CA ASP A 74 -4.45 21.20 -5.06
C ASP A 74 -3.98 20.09 -4.10
N LEU A 75 -2.87 19.43 -4.41
CA LEU A 75 -2.27 18.42 -3.52
C LEU A 75 -1.74 19.08 -2.24
N GLY A 76 -1.13 20.26 -2.33
CA GLY A 76 -0.68 21.02 -1.17
C GLY A 76 -1.83 21.36 -0.22
N HIS A 77 -2.98 21.80 -0.75
CA HIS A 77 -4.18 22.05 0.04
C HIS A 77 -4.77 20.78 0.64
N ALA A 78 -4.79 19.67 -0.11
CA ALA A 78 -5.27 18.39 0.40
C ALA A 78 -4.42 17.89 1.58
N ILE A 79 -3.08 17.93 1.45
CA ILE A 79 -2.15 17.58 2.51
C ILE A 79 -2.35 18.48 3.74
N ALA A 80 -2.39 19.81 3.54
CA ALA A 80 -2.61 20.74 4.64
C ALA A 80 -3.95 20.52 5.36
N GLY A 81 -5.01 20.24 4.60
CA GLY A 81 -6.33 19.92 5.13
C GLY A 81 -6.30 18.65 5.99
N LEU A 82 -5.69 17.57 5.48
CA LEU A 82 -5.53 16.33 6.22
C LEU A 82 -4.71 16.55 7.50
N CYS A 83 -3.54 17.18 7.43
CA CYS A 83 -2.70 17.43 8.60
C CYS A 83 -3.35 18.33 9.66
N SER A 84 -4.41 19.05 9.31
CA SER A 84 -5.20 19.86 10.25
C SER A 84 -6.35 19.10 10.92
N ALA A 85 -6.54 17.81 10.59
CA ALA A 85 -7.63 17.02 11.12
C ALA A 85 -7.44 16.73 12.63
N PRO A 86 -8.51 16.80 13.44
CA PRO A 86 -8.48 16.50 14.87
C PRO A 86 -7.88 15.15 15.25
N LEU A 87 -7.93 14.16 14.36
CA LEU A 87 -7.34 12.83 14.59
C LEU A 87 -5.87 12.87 15.00
N PHE A 88 -5.12 13.87 14.51
CA PHE A 88 -3.70 14.03 14.81
C PHE A 88 -3.46 14.55 16.24
N GLU A 89 -4.52 14.96 16.93
CA GLU A 89 -4.54 15.40 18.33
C GLU A 89 -5.37 14.46 19.23
N SER A 90 -5.95 13.38 18.68
CA SER A 90 -6.84 12.48 19.40
C SER A 90 -6.09 11.60 20.41
N GLU A 91 -6.60 11.51 21.64
CA GLU A 91 -6.14 10.56 22.66
C GLU A 91 -6.91 9.22 22.63
N ILE A 92 -7.88 9.07 21.72
CA ILE A 92 -8.66 7.83 21.58
C ILE A 92 -7.78 6.78 20.89
N GLU A 93 -7.61 5.63 21.53
CA GLU A 93 -6.90 4.49 20.95
C GLU A 93 -7.73 3.93 19.79
N PRO A 94 -7.18 3.91 18.56
CA PRO A 94 -7.92 3.44 17.40
C PRO A 94 -8.15 1.94 17.45
N GLU A 95 -9.30 1.49 16.97
CA GLU A 95 -9.54 0.07 16.73
C GLU A 95 -8.65 -0.47 15.60
N PHE A 96 -8.73 -1.77 15.30
CA PHE A 96 -7.84 -2.40 14.32
C PHE A 96 -7.99 -1.80 12.91
N ALA A 97 -9.22 -1.69 12.39
CA ALA A 97 -9.47 -1.14 11.05
C ALA A 97 -9.09 0.34 10.98
N GLU A 98 -9.36 1.08 12.05
CA GLU A 98 -8.97 2.47 12.26
C GLU A 98 -7.45 2.65 12.22
N SER A 99 -6.72 1.83 12.99
CA SER A 99 -5.25 1.81 13.00
C SER A 99 -4.70 1.54 11.59
N PHE A 100 -5.33 0.63 10.86
CA PHE A 100 -4.96 0.34 9.47
C PHE A 100 -5.13 1.57 8.57
N GLN A 101 -6.27 2.26 8.69
CA GLN A 101 -6.53 3.47 7.90
C GLN A 101 -5.57 4.60 8.23
N LEU A 102 -5.22 4.79 9.52
CA LEU A 102 -4.25 5.81 9.95
C LEU A 102 -2.87 5.59 9.35
N GLU A 103 -2.36 4.35 9.41
CA GLU A 103 -1.07 4.02 8.81
C GLU A 103 -1.07 4.18 7.29
N ALA A 104 -2.17 3.81 6.62
CA ALA A 104 -2.33 4.04 5.20
C ALA A 104 -2.36 5.54 4.85
N ILE A 105 -3.06 6.39 5.62
CA ILE A 105 -3.05 7.86 5.44
C ILE A 105 -1.62 8.39 5.62
N ASN A 106 -0.92 7.96 6.67
CA ASN A 106 0.45 8.37 6.96
C ASN A 106 1.39 8.03 5.78
N GLY A 107 1.25 6.84 5.19
CA GLY A 107 1.99 6.45 3.99
C GLY A 107 1.75 7.40 2.80
N TRP A 108 0.50 7.80 2.56
CA TRP A 108 0.17 8.75 1.49
C TRP A 108 0.69 10.16 1.77
N LEU A 109 0.63 10.64 3.02
CA LEU A 109 1.22 11.92 3.42
C LEU A 109 2.74 11.91 3.22
N MET A 110 3.42 10.84 3.63
CA MET A 110 4.86 10.66 3.42
C MET A 110 5.23 10.71 1.93
N LEU A 111 4.43 10.07 1.06
CA LEU A 111 4.62 10.15 -0.38
C LEU A 111 4.49 11.60 -0.88
N GLY A 112 3.46 12.32 -0.43
CA GLY A 112 3.22 13.72 -0.77
C GLY A 112 4.40 14.63 -0.40
N GLU A 113 4.96 14.46 0.79
CA GLU A 113 6.13 15.21 1.27
C GLU A 113 7.41 14.83 0.49
N ALA A 114 7.56 13.56 0.11
CA ALA A 114 8.72 13.05 -0.58
C ALA A 114 8.73 13.32 -2.10
N LEU A 115 7.68 13.96 -2.66
CA LEU A 115 7.53 14.16 -4.11
C LEU A 115 8.77 14.80 -4.75
N GLY A 116 9.40 15.79 -4.10
CA GLY A 116 10.56 16.52 -4.64
C GLY A 116 11.89 15.75 -4.67
N GLU A 117 12.05 14.69 -3.90
CA GLU A 117 13.36 14.03 -3.69
C GLU A 117 13.35 12.54 -4.01
N MET A 118 12.29 11.82 -3.60
CA MET A 118 12.12 10.36 -3.63
C MET A 118 13.41 9.55 -3.73
N SER A 119 14.08 9.46 -2.60
CA SER A 119 15.24 8.62 -2.37
C SER A 119 14.88 7.13 -2.32
N GLU A 120 15.90 6.27 -2.45
CA GLU A 120 15.78 4.83 -2.18
C GLU A 120 15.14 4.56 -0.81
N VAL A 121 15.57 5.28 0.23
CA VAL A 121 15.06 5.13 1.59
C VAL A 121 13.58 5.50 1.71
N GLN A 122 13.14 6.60 1.08
CA GLN A 122 11.72 6.98 1.07
C GLN A 122 10.86 5.97 0.30
N THR A 123 11.40 5.46 -0.81
CA THR A 123 10.73 4.44 -1.62
C THR A 123 10.55 3.14 -0.83
N ASP A 124 11.64 2.69 -0.20
CA ASP A 124 11.67 1.48 0.61
C ASP A 124 10.73 1.56 1.81
N ARG A 125 10.61 2.74 2.44
CA ARG A 125 9.62 2.98 3.51
C ARG A 125 8.18 2.78 3.04
N ALA A 126 7.80 3.37 1.91
CA ALA A 126 6.44 3.22 1.38
C ALA A 126 6.11 1.76 1.00
N ILE A 127 7.09 1.05 0.43
CA ILE A 127 6.95 -0.37 0.08
C ILE A 127 6.88 -1.24 1.34
N SER A 128 7.76 -1.00 2.31
CA SER A 128 7.80 -1.71 3.59
C SER A 128 6.50 -1.54 4.35
N LEU A 129 5.94 -0.32 4.39
CA LEU A 129 4.62 -0.08 4.97
C LEU A 129 3.56 -1.00 4.34
N ALA A 130 3.48 -1.09 3.01
CA ALA A 130 2.52 -1.98 2.35
C ALA A 130 2.73 -3.45 2.71
N ARG A 131 3.97 -3.91 2.84
CA ARG A 131 4.28 -5.28 3.30
C ARG A 131 3.85 -5.50 4.76
N GLU A 132 4.19 -4.56 5.64
CA GLU A 132 3.88 -4.62 7.06
C GLU A 132 2.37 -4.61 7.31
N MET A 133 1.63 -3.74 6.64
CA MET A 133 0.17 -3.69 6.74
C MET A 133 -0.49 -5.00 6.27
N ALA A 134 0.02 -5.60 5.19
CA ALA A 134 -0.48 -6.88 4.71
C ALA A 134 -0.24 -8.02 5.72
N VAL A 135 0.97 -8.09 6.30
CA VAL A 135 1.32 -9.10 7.31
C VAL A 135 0.60 -8.85 8.63
N TYR A 136 0.39 -7.59 9.00
CA TYR A 136 -0.38 -7.23 10.19
C TYR A 136 -1.84 -7.70 10.07
N LEU A 137 -2.45 -7.55 8.90
CA LEU A 137 -3.79 -8.09 8.62
C LEU A 137 -3.83 -9.62 8.71
N ASP A 138 -2.90 -10.33 8.09
CA ASP A 138 -2.82 -11.79 8.21
C ASP A 138 -2.69 -12.23 9.68
N SER A 139 -1.80 -11.57 10.43
CA SER A 139 -1.54 -11.91 11.83
C SER A 139 -2.75 -11.63 12.73
N TYR A 140 -3.47 -10.53 12.49
CA TYR A 140 -4.67 -10.19 13.24
C TYR A 140 -5.82 -11.16 12.94
N MET A 141 -5.98 -11.55 11.67
CA MET A 141 -6.97 -12.55 11.27
C MET A 141 -6.70 -13.92 11.91
N ASP A 142 -5.45 -14.40 11.89
CA ASP A 142 -5.07 -15.68 12.50
C ASP A 142 -5.24 -15.69 14.02
N GLY A 143 -5.01 -14.53 14.67
CA GLY A 143 -5.21 -14.35 16.10
C GLY A 143 -6.67 -14.14 16.54
N SER A 144 -7.59 -13.95 15.59
CA SER A 144 -8.99 -13.61 15.87
C SER A 144 -9.92 -14.82 15.77
N LEU A 145 -11.05 -14.76 16.50
CA LEU A 145 -12.17 -15.71 16.36
C LEU A 145 -13.18 -15.26 15.29
N THR A 146 -12.96 -14.09 14.67
CA THR A 146 -13.83 -13.55 13.62
C THR A 146 -13.68 -14.37 12.34
N VAL A 147 -14.80 -14.86 11.82
CA VAL A 147 -14.84 -15.51 10.51
C VAL A 147 -14.78 -14.43 9.43
N VAL A 148 -13.76 -14.52 8.55
CA VAL A 148 -13.59 -13.60 7.44
C VAL A 148 -13.99 -14.29 6.14
N GLU A 149 -14.87 -13.68 5.35
CA GLU A 149 -15.33 -14.29 4.10
C GLU A 149 -14.15 -14.55 3.14
N GLY A 150 -14.14 -15.72 2.50
CA GLY A 150 -13.14 -16.09 1.50
C GLY A 150 -11.94 -16.88 2.01
N ASP A 151 -11.94 -17.37 3.25
CA ASP A 151 -10.81 -18.15 3.81
C ASP A 151 -10.44 -19.36 2.93
N GLU A 152 -11.42 -20.15 2.47
CA GLU A 152 -11.17 -21.30 1.59
C GLU A 152 -10.52 -20.90 0.24
N LEU A 153 -10.82 -19.70 -0.27
CA LEU A 153 -10.18 -19.19 -1.49
C LEU A 153 -8.73 -18.80 -1.21
N ARG A 154 -8.48 -18.13 -0.08
CA ARG A 154 -7.14 -17.74 0.37
C ARG A 154 -6.24 -18.95 0.63
N GLU A 155 -6.73 -19.97 1.30
CA GLU A 155 -6.01 -21.23 1.54
C GLU A 155 -5.66 -21.94 0.22
N ARG A 156 -6.61 -22.02 -0.71
CA ARG A 156 -6.37 -22.61 -2.04
C ARG A 156 -5.32 -21.84 -2.84
N TYR A 157 -5.29 -20.51 -2.70
CA TYR A 157 -4.26 -19.67 -3.31
C TYR A 157 -2.88 -20.01 -2.69
N LEU A 158 -2.76 -20.02 -1.37
CA LEU A 158 -1.51 -20.33 -0.67
C LEU A 158 -0.97 -21.72 -0.99
N ALA A 159 -1.85 -22.71 -1.17
CA ALA A 159 -1.47 -24.05 -1.58
C ALA A 159 -0.86 -24.13 -3.01
N ARG A 160 -1.06 -23.10 -3.84
CA ARG A 160 -0.64 -23.06 -5.26
C ARG A 160 0.44 -22.02 -5.54
N VAL A 161 0.77 -21.16 -4.59
CA VAL A 161 1.78 -20.10 -4.78
C VAL A 161 3.14 -20.71 -5.12
N ALA A 162 3.93 -20.03 -5.94
CA ALA A 162 5.26 -20.46 -6.33
C ALA A 162 6.23 -20.58 -5.12
N ASP A 163 7.19 -21.50 -5.22
CA ASP A 163 8.11 -21.83 -4.12
C ASP A 163 8.94 -20.63 -3.63
N ASN A 164 9.28 -19.71 -4.54
CA ASN A 164 10.04 -18.49 -4.23
C ASN A 164 9.27 -17.51 -3.35
N LEU A 165 7.93 -17.57 -3.31
CA LEU A 165 7.11 -16.82 -2.37
C LEU A 165 6.77 -17.65 -1.14
N ARG A 166 6.53 -18.96 -1.32
CA ARG A 166 6.20 -19.87 -0.21
C ARG A 166 7.27 -19.93 0.87
N VAL A 167 8.54 -19.73 0.50
CA VAL A 167 9.69 -19.76 1.42
C VAL A 167 9.56 -18.77 2.58
N TYR A 168 8.84 -17.66 2.39
CA TYR A 168 8.61 -16.65 3.43
C TYR A 168 7.62 -17.07 4.51
N GLY A 169 6.78 -18.09 4.26
CA GLY A 169 5.81 -18.58 5.24
C GLY A 169 4.76 -17.56 5.66
N LEU A 170 4.42 -16.62 4.78
CA LEU A 170 3.42 -15.57 5.04
C LEU A 170 1.98 -16.10 4.88
N GLY A 171 1.04 -15.37 5.47
CA GLY A 171 -0.39 -15.51 5.19
C GLY A 171 -0.75 -15.02 3.78
N TYR A 172 -2.05 -14.95 3.50
CA TYR A 172 -2.55 -14.63 2.16
C TYR A 172 -2.15 -13.22 1.72
N PHE A 173 -2.42 -12.22 2.56
CA PHE A 173 -2.20 -10.82 2.20
C PHE A 173 -0.71 -10.53 2.04
N GLY A 174 0.12 -10.98 2.98
CA GLY A 174 1.58 -10.84 2.88
C GLY A 174 2.14 -11.50 1.62
N THR A 175 1.73 -12.74 1.34
CA THR A 175 2.17 -13.47 0.14
C THR A 175 1.74 -12.77 -1.15
N ARG A 176 0.47 -12.36 -1.24
CA ARG A 176 -0.08 -11.70 -2.43
C ARG A 176 0.50 -10.30 -2.63
N ASN A 177 0.80 -9.57 -1.55
CA ASN A 177 1.48 -8.28 -1.63
C ASN A 177 2.88 -8.41 -2.27
N LEU A 178 3.67 -9.39 -1.85
CA LEU A 178 5.00 -9.64 -2.42
C LEU A 178 4.94 -10.04 -3.90
N GLU A 179 3.97 -10.86 -4.28
CA GLU A 179 3.75 -11.23 -5.68
C GLU A 179 3.47 -9.99 -6.54
N ILE A 180 2.55 -9.14 -6.10
CA ILE A 180 2.18 -7.91 -6.81
C ILE A 180 3.38 -6.95 -6.84
N GLU A 181 4.11 -6.81 -5.75
CA GLU A 181 5.31 -5.97 -5.67
C GLU A 181 6.37 -6.40 -6.70
N GLY A 182 6.69 -7.69 -6.75
CA GLY A 182 7.64 -8.22 -7.73
C GLY A 182 7.18 -7.97 -9.17
N ALA A 183 5.89 -8.11 -9.46
CA ALA A 183 5.33 -7.80 -10.77
C ALA A 183 5.43 -6.30 -11.11
N CYS A 184 5.14 -5.41 -10.15
CA CYS A 184 5.29 -3.97 -10.30
C CYS A 184 6.75 -3.58 -10.57
N HIS A 185 7.68 -4.06 -9.74
CA HIS A 185 9.11 -3.72 -9.89
C HIS A 185 9.67 -4.22 -11.22
N ALA A 186 9.33 -5.46 -11.62
CA ALA A 186 9.76 -6.01 -12.90
C ALA A 186 9.26 -5.18 -14.08
N ALA A 187 7.99 -4.75 -14.06
CA ALA A 187 7.44 -3.91 -15.11
C ALA A 187 8.07 -2.51 -15.15
N ILE A 188 8.28 -1.89 -13.99
CA ILE A 188 8.93 -0.57 -13.87
C ILE A 188 10.34 -0.61 -14.44
N VAL A 189 11.14 -1.62 -14.07
CA VAL A 189 12.53 -1.76 -14.53
C VAL A 189 12.61 -2.09 -16.03
N ALA A 190 11.61 -2.78 -16.58
CA ALA A 190 11.57 -3.13 -18.00
C ALA A 190 11.29 -1.94 -18.92
N VAL A 191 10.71 -0.86 -18.40
CA VAL A 191 10.34 0.35 -19.14
C VAL A 191 11.52 1.33 -19.12
N SER A 192 11.75 2.05 -20.22
CA SER A 192 12.81 3.06 -20.24
C SER A 192 12.49 4.20 -19.26
N ALA A 193 13.51 4.82 -18.67
CA ALA A 193 13.31 5.83 -17.62
C ALA A 193 12.47 7.05 -18.05
N SER A 194 12.33 7.29 -19.36
CA SER A 194 11.54 8.38 -19.95
C SER A 194 10.12 7.99 -20.35
N GLU A 195 9.77 6.71 -20.28
CA GLU A 195 8.44 6.22 -20.65
C GLU A 195 7.47 6.25 -19.46
N ASP A 196 6.25 6.71 -19.70
CA ASP A 196 5.18 6.67 -18.71
C ASP A 196 4.57 5.27 -18.66
N LEU A 197 5.02 4.46 -17.69
CA LEU A 197 4.46 3.13 -17.43
C LEU A 197 2.96 3.22 -17.10
N LEU A 198 2.54 4.18 -16.27
CA LEU A 198 1.15 4.21 -15.79
C LEU A 198 0.15 4.55 -16.89
N GLY A 199 0.56 5.32 -17.90
CA GLY A 199 -0.23 5.56 -19.10
C GLY A 199 -0.27 4.37 -20.09
N SER A 200 0.48 3.30 -19.84
CA SER A 200 0.52 2.11 -20.71
C SER A 200 -0.52 1.05 -20.34
N ALA A 201 -0.79 0.12 -21.26
CA ALA A 201 -1.68 -1.02 -20.99
C ALA A 201 -1.17 -1.90 -19.83
N VAL A 202 0.15 -2.07 -19.69
CA VAL A 202 0.75 -2.81 -18.58
C VAL A 202 0.54 -2.05 -17.26
N GLY A 203 0.76 -0.74 -17.25
CA GLY A 203 0.51 0.10 -16.08
C GLY A 203 -0.94 0.05 -15.62
N HIS A 204 -1.89 0.17 -16.54
CA HIS A 204 -3.32 0.04 -16.22
C HIS A 204 -3.65 -1.33 -15.62
N GLN A 205 -3.06 -2.41 -16.13
CA GLN A 205 -3.26 -3.75 -15.56
C GLN A 205 -2.67 -3.88 -14.15
N LEU A 206 -1.52 -3.27 -13.89
CA LEU A 206 -0.92 -3.24 -12.55
C LEU A 206 -1.79 -2.46 -11.57
N VAL A 207 -2.29 -1.29 -11.97
CA VAL A 207 -3.22 -0.49 -11.15
C VAL A 207 -4.48 -1.30 -10.83
N ALA A 208 -5.08 -1.95 -11.83
CA ALA A 208 -6.25 -2.81 -11.62
C ALA A 208 -5.96 -3.96 -10.65
N THR A 209 -4.75 -4.53 -10.70
CA THR A 209 -4.32 -5.60 -9.78
C THR A 209 -4.14 -5.07 -8.35
N CYS A 210 -3.56 -3.87 -8.19
CA CYS A 210 -3.47 -3.21 -6.89
C CYS A 210 -4.86 -2.87 -6.34
N ASP A 211 -5.79 -2.43 -7.18
CA ASP A 211 -7.17 -2.10 -6.81
C ASP A 211 -7.94 -3.35 -6.36
N GLU A 212 -7.85 -4.44 -7.12
CA GLU A 212 -8.48 -5.72 -6.74
C GLU A 212 -7.95 -6.22 -5.39
N TYR A 213 -6.63 -6.15 -5.20
CA TYR A 213 -6.01 -6.51 -3.93
C TYR A 213 -6.43 -5.60 -2.78
N GLY A 214 -6.49 -4.28 -3.02
CA GLY A 214 -7.01 -3.32 -2.05
C GLY A 214 -8.46 -3.61 -1.66
N SER A 215 -9.32 -3.96 -2.63
CA SER A 215 -10.71 -4.36 -2.34
C SER A 215 -10.78 -5.62 -1.48
N GLN A 216 -9.86 -6.59 -1.65
CA GLN A 216 -9.79 -7.76 -0.79
C GLN A 216 -9.37 -7.39 0.65
N ILE A 217 -8.40 -6.49 0.81
CA ILE A 217 -8.03 -5.93 2.13
C ILE A 217 -9.24 -5.26 2.78
N SER A 218 -9.89 -4.35 2.05
CA SER A 218 -11.10 -3.64 2.49
C SER A 218 -12.20 -4.61 2.95
N SER A 219 -12.47 -5.65 2.15
CA SER A 219 -13.44 -6.69 2.50
C SER A 219 -13.07 -7.45 3.78
N ALA A 220 -11.79 -7.74 4.00
CA ALA A 220 -11.34 -8.41 5.22
C ALA A 220 -11.44 -7.49 6.44
N LEU A 221 -11.00 -6.23 6.31
CA LEU A 221 -11.06 -5.23 7.39
C LEU A 221 -12.49 -4.96 7.86
N ARG A 222 -13.47 -4.96 6.96
CA ARG A 222 -14.90 -4.80 7.32
C ARG A 222 -15.43 -5.87 8.27
N ALA A 223 -14.78 -7.03 8.38
CA ALA A 223 -15.15 -8.02 9.39
C ALA A 223 -14.84 -7.55 10.83
N PHE A 224 -14.03 -6.49 10.98
CA PHE A 224 -13.48 -5.99 12.24
C PHE A 224 -13.90 -4.56 12.59
N THR A 225 -14.89 -3.98 11.89
CA THR A 225 -15.38 -2.61 12.13
C THR A 225 -16.66 -2.61 13.00
N GLN A 226 -16.72 -3.44 14.05
CA GLN A 226 -17.94 -3.65 14.85
C GLN A 226 -18.05 -2.70 16.02
#